data_AF-A0A0H3ZVA6-F1
#
_entry.id   AF-A0A0H3ZVA6-F1
#
_cell.length_a   1.000
_cell.length_b   1.000
_cell.length_c   1.000
_cell.angle_alpha   90.00
_cell.angle_beta   90.00
_cell.angle_gamma   90.00
#
_symmetry.space_group_name_H-M   'P 1'
#
loop_
_entity.id
_entity.type
_entity.pdbx_description
1 polymer ?
#
loop_
_entity_poly.entity_id
_entity_poly.type
_entity_poly.pdbx_seq_one_letter_code
_entity_poly.pdbx_strand_id
1 'polypeptide(L)'
;MDEQVLENKQIDAEEIEQLEQHSELDEKALLAELNGEDFDPEAVLKRKDPQKAAALAAGKQTATVMLGVVEQGLKMFGHKAFEFDPEGAESVANAAAPLFVKYNGELPPWLAEYKEELAFVAVAGSLGFTSVQQIKALKAFDRAKEIEQMESEPEATEEAQ
;
A
#
# COMPACT_ATOMS: atom_id res chain seq x y z
N MET A 1 -31.54 45.87 -16.48
CA MET A 1 -30.08 45.82 -16.27
C MET A 1 -29.82 45.67 -14.78
N ASP A 2 -29.55 44.51 -14.20
CA ASP A 2 -29.78 43.12 -14.60
C ASP A 2 -29.97 42.37 -13.29
N GLU A 3 -31.13 41.74 -13.19
CA GLU A 3 -31.66 41.01 -12.04
C GLU A 3 -31.01 39.60 -11.99
N GLN A 4 -29.68 39.54 -12.07
CA GLN A 4 -28.91 38.29 -12.25
C GLN A 4 -27.78 38.12 -11.21
N VAL A 5 -28.07 38.36 -9.94
CA VAL A 5 -27.15 37.96 -8.82
C VAL A 5 -27.74 36.81 -7.99
N LEU A 6 -28.78 36.13 -8.49
CA LEU A 6 -29.33 34.92 -7.86
C LEU A 6 -29.33 33.74 -8.84
N GLU A 7 -28.24 33.57 -9.59
CA GLU A 7 -28.02 32.37 -10.38
C GLU A 7 -27.55 31.23 -9.47
N ASN A 8 -28.54 30.45 -9.03
CA ASN A 8 -28.49 28.99 -8.93
C ASN A 8 -27.12 28.35 -8.65
N LYS A 9 -26.76 28.25 -7.37
CA LYS A 9 -26.23 26.98 -6.87
C LYS A 9 -27.41 26.13 -6.39
N GLN A 10 -28.14 25.58 -7.36
CA GLN A 10 -28.97 24.41 -7.12
C GLN A 10 -28.03 23.32 -6.60
N ILE A 11 -28.09 23.08 -5.30
CA ILE A 11 -27.59 21.82 -4.74
C ILE A 11 -28.52 20.76 -5.30
N ASP A 12 -27.95 19.84 -6.05
CA ASP A 12 -28.68 18.79 -6.75
C ASP A 12 -29.47 17.98 -5.71
N ALA A 13 -30.79 17.93 -5.83
CA ALA A 13 -31.65 17.22 -4.88
C ALA A 13 -31.36 15.71 -4.86
N GLU A 14 -30.74 15.18 -5.92
CA GLU A 14 -30.28 13.79 -6.01
C GLU A 14 -28.99 13.52 -5.20
N GLU A 15 -28.15 14.54 -4.96
CA GLU A 15 -26.93 14.41 -4.13
C GLU A 15 -27.26 14.46 -2.62
N ILE A 16 -28.41 15.03 -2.27
CA ILE A 16 -28.96 15.02 -0.91
C ILE A 16 -29.69 13.70 -0.62
N GLU A 17 -30.21 12.98 -1.61
CA GLU A 17 -30.97 11.74 -1.36
C GLU A 17 -30.08 10.50 -1.12
N GLN A 18 -28.76 10.63 -1.29
CA GLN A 18 -27.77 9.66 -0.78
C GLN A 18 -27.40 9.90 0.70
N LEU A 19 -28.16 10.74 1.41
CA LEU A 19 -28.13 10.87 2.86
C LEU A 19 -28.34 9.50 3.50
N GLU A 20 -27.25 8.98 4.08
CA GLU A 20 -27.24 8.04 5.19
C GLU A 20 -28.22 6.86 5.06
N GLN A 21 -27.86 5.87 4.24
CA GLN A 21 -28.47 4.54 4.35
C GLN A 21 -28.08 3.91 5.70
N HIS A 22 -28.83 4.22 6.74
CA HIS A 22 -28.75 3.54 8.01
C HIS A 22 -29.24 2.10 7.84
N SER A 23 -28.46 1.15 8.36
CA SER A 23 -28.91 -0.24 8.34
C SER A 23 -30.14 -0.40 9.25
N GLU A 24 -31.04 -1.34 8.93
CA GLU A 24 -32.17 -1.73 9.80
C GLU A 24 -31.75 -2.03 11.25
N LEU A 25 -30.50 -2.43 11.45
CA LEU A 25 -29.89 -2.67 12.76
C LEU A 25 -29.64 -1.37 13.54
N ASP A 26 -29.29 -0.30 12.82
CA ASP A 26 -29.02 1.03 13.34
C ASP A 26 -30.33 1.73 13.72
N GLU A 27 -31.35 1.64 12.87
CA GLU A 27 -32.70 2.16 13.17
C GLU A 27 -33.32 1.45 14.37
N LYS A 28 -33.17 0.12 14.45
CA LYS A 28 -33.66 -0.67 15.58
C LYS A 28 -32.93 -0.36 16.88
N ALA A 29 -31.65 -0.01 16.81
CA ALA A 29 -30.89 0.46 17.97
C ALA A 29 -31.36 1.84 18.43
N LEU A 30 -31.65 2.74 17.49
CA LEU A 30 -32.19 4.09 17.76
C LEU A 30 -33.59 4.01 18.40
N LEU A 31 -34.44 3.09 17.94
CA LEU A 31 -35.76 2.81 18.52
C LEU A 31 -35.68 2.21 19.93
N ALA A 32 -34.64 1.41 20.22
CA ALA A 32 -34.40 0.90 21.57
C ALA A 32 -33.95 2.02 22.52
N GLU A 33 -33.12 2.94 22.04
CA GLU A 33 -32.61 4.11 22.78
C GLU A 33 -33.73 5.12 23.09
N LEU A 34 -34.68 5.31 22.15
CA LEU A 34 -35.88 6.14 22.35
C LEU A 34 -36.90 5.54 23.34
N ASN A 35 -36.88 4.22 23.54
CA ASN A 35 -37.82 3.51 24.42
C ASN A 35 -37.38 3.48 25.90
N GLY A 36 -36.32 4.22 26.28
CA GLY A 36 -36.04 4.56 27.67
C GLY A 36 -35.06 3.65 28.40
N GLU A 37 -34.19 2.92 27.69
CA GLU A 37 -32.96 2.41 28.31
C GLU A 37 -31.93 3.55 28.32
N ASP A 38 -31.50 3.95 29.53
CA ASP A 38 -30.50 5.00 29.76
C ASP A 38 -29.34 4.88 28.76
N PHE A 39 -29.02 5.97 28.08
CA PHE A 39 -27.89 6.07 27.15
C PHE A 39 -26.61 5.60 27.87
N ASP A 40 -26.18 4.36 27.59
CA ASP A 40 -24.96 3.78 28.14
C ASP A 40 -23.81 3.99 27.14
N PRO A 41 -22.92 4.98 27.36
CA PRO A 41 -21.77 5.20 26.50
C PRO A 41 -20.81 4.01 26.48
N GLU A 42 -20.83 3.12 27.50
CA GLU A 42 -20.05 1.88 27.48
C GLU A 42 -20.64 0.81 26.56
N ALA A 43 -21.96 0.80 26.33
CA ALA A 43 -22.60 -0.14 25.40
C ALA A 43 -22.21 0.16 23.94
N VAL A 44 -21.90 1.43 23.62
CA VAL A 44 -21.34 1.85 22.33
C VAL A 44 -19.88 1.41 22.17
N LEU A 45 -19.10 1.43 23.26
CA LEU A 45 -17.72 0.91 23.28
C LEU A 45 -17.65 -0.63 23.27
N LYS A 46 -18.64 -1.31 23.88
CA LYS A 46 -18.78 -2.77 23.91
C LYS A 46 -19.41 -3.35 22.63
N ARG A 47 -20.12 -2.54 21.83
CA ARG A 47 -20.44 -2.83 20.43
C ARG A 47 -19.13 -2.79 19.62
N LYS A 48 -18.28 -3.80 19.80
CA LYS A 48 -17.40 -4.27 18.73
C LYS A 48 -18.33 -4.70 17.60
N ASP A 49 -18.66 -3.74 16.74
CA ASP A 49 -19.38 -4.02 15.52
C ASP A 49 -18.57 -5.10 14.78
N PRO A 50 -19.12 -6.32 14.61
CA PRO A 50 -18.41 -7.41 13.95
C PRO A 50 -17.97 -7.01 12.54
N GLN A 51 -18.67 -6.08 11.88
CA GLN A 51 -18.23 -5.52 10.61
C GLN A 51 -16.97 -4.65 10.77
N LYS A 52 -16.90 -3.77 11.79
CA LYS A 52 -15.69 -2.97 12.04
C LYS A 52 -14.49 -3.84 12.44
N ALA A 53 -14.71 -4.88 13.24
CA ALA A 53 -13.65 -5.83 13.59
C ALA A 53 -13.14 -6.59 12.36
N ALA A 54 -14.04 -7.03 11.48
CA ALA A 54 -13.68 -7.67 10.22
C ALA A 54 -12.94 -6.71 9.27
N ALA A 55 -13.40 -5.45 9.17
CA ALA A 55 -12.77 -4.42 8.35
C ALA A 55 -11.36 -4.07 8.86
N LEU A 56 -11.16 -3.97 10.17
CA LEU A 56 -9.83 -3.76 10.78
C LEU A 56 -8.90 -4.95 10.53
N ALA A 57 -9.41 -6.18 10.61
CA ALA A 57 -8.62 -7.37 10.29
C ALA A 57 -8.20 -7.38 8.81
N ALA A 58 -9.12 -7.04 7.89
CA ALA A 58 -8.81 -6.89 6.47
C ALA A 58 -7.77 -5.78 6.23
N GLY A 59 -7.92 -4.62 6.87
CA GLY A 59 -6.96 -3.52 6.80
C GLY A 59 -5.56 -3.90 7.29
N LYS A 60 -5.49 -4.64 8.40
CA LYS A 60 -4.22 -5.20 8.91
C LYS A 60 -3.59 -6.16 7.90
N GLN A 61 -4.38 -7.06 7.33
CA GLN A 61 -3.88 -8.03 6.35
C GLN A 61 -3.31 -7.33 5.10
N THR A 62 -4.01 -6.31 4.58
CA THR A 62 -3.51 -5.49 3.47
C THR A 62 -2.20 -4.79 3.82
N ALA A 63 -2.11 -4.21 5.03
CA ALA A 63 -0.87 -3.58 5.51
C ALA A 63 0.28 -4.59 5.58
N THR A 64 0.04 -5.80 6.11
CA THR A 64 1.04 -6.87 6.17
C THR A 64 1.52 -7.28 4.78
N VAL A 65 0.62 -7.41 3.81
CA VAL A 65 0.99 -7.73 2.41
C VAL A 65 1.89 -6.63 1.83
N MET A 66 1.54 -5.36 2.04
CA MET A 66 2.36 -4.23 1.57
C MET A 66 3.74 -4.20 2.22
N LEU A 67 3.82 -4.46 3.53
CA LEU A 67 5.10 -4.59 4.23
C LEU A 67 5.95 -5.74 3.66
N GLY A 68 5.33 -6.86 3.29
CA GLY A 68 6.02 -7.96 2.61
C GLY A 68 6.65 -7.55 1.28
N VAL A 69 5.94 -6.75 0.47
CA VAL A 69 6.49 -6.20 -0.79
C VAL A 69 7.68 -5.29 -0.52
N VAL A 70 7.58 -4.43 0.50
CA VAL A 70 8.68 -3.54 0.92
C VAL A 70 9.89 -4.34 1.39
N GLU A 71 9.67 -5.41 2.18
CA GLU A 71 10.75 -6.28 2.65
C GLU A 71 11.46 -6.96 1.46
N GLN A 72 10.71 -7.49 0.50
CA GLN A 72 11.29 -8.07 -0.71
C GLN A 72 12.09 -7.03 -1.50
N GLY A 73 11.60 -5.79 -1.58
CA GLY A 73 12.37 -4.66 -2.10
C GLY A 73 13.70 -4.51 -1.35
N LEU A 74 13.67 -4.36 -0.04
CA LEU A 74 14.88 -4.19 0.79
C LEU A 74 15.85 -5.38 0.68
N LYS A 75 15.34 -6.61 0.52
CA LYS A 75 16.15 -7.80 0.24
C LYS A 75 16.88 -7.69 -1.11
N MET A 76 16.21 -7.17 -2.14
CA MET A 76 16.77 -6.97 -3.47
C MET A 76 17.76 -5.78 -3.54
N PHE A 77 17.47 -4.67 -2.85
CA PHE A 77 18.24 -3.43 -2.95
C PHE A 77 19.30 -3.24 -1.85
N GLY A 78 19.07 -3.77 -0.65
CA GLY A 78 19.93 -3.59 0.52
C GLY A 78 20.74 -4.84 0.86
N HIS A 79 20.07 -5.91 1.31
CA HIS A 79 20.75 -7.14 1.71
C HIS A 79 19.81 -8.35 1.72
N LYS A 80 20.20 -9.47 1.10
CA LYS A 80 19.34 -10.65 0.91
C LYS A 80 18.79 -11.28 2.21
N ALA A 81 19.54 -11.14 3.31
CA ALA A 81 19.16 -11.67 4.63
C ALA A 81 18.38 -10.66 5.49
N PHE A 82 18.06 -9.48 4.97
CA PHE A 82 17.25 -8.49 5.69
C PHE A 82 15.83 -9.03 5.87
N GLU A 83 15.29 -8.99 7.08
CA GLU A 83 13.87 -9.28 7.37
C GLU A 83 13.36 -8.25 8.37
N PHE A 84 12.09 -7.87 8.27
CA PHE A 84 11.48 -7.08 9.33
C PHE A 84 11.32 -7.94 10.58
N ASP A 85 11.54 -7.32 11.73
CA ASP A 85 11.18 -7.94 13.00
C ASP A 85 9.65 -8.22 13.02
N PRO A 86 9.20 -9.46 13.31
CA PRO A 86 7.79 -9.81 13.24
C PRO A 86 6.90 -8.94 14.13
N GLU A 87 7.35 -8.62 15.35
CA GLU A 87 6.60 -7.76 16.27
C GLU A 87 6.52 -6.32 15.75
N GLY A 88 7.63 -5.79 15.23
CA GLY A 88 7.68 -4.49 14.58
C GLY A 88 6.73 -4.40 13.37
N ALA A 89 6.76 -5.38 12.47
CA ALA A 89 5.90 -5.43 11.29
C ALA A 89 4.41 -5.53 11.68
N GLU A 90 4.09 -6.35 12.68
CA GLU A 90 2.73 -6.47 13.19
C GLU A 90 2.22 -5.17 13.83
N SER A 91 3.09 -4.49 14.58
CA SER A 91 2.77 -3.19 15.19
C SER A 91 2.42 -2.14 14.13
N VAL A 92 3.22 -2.06 13.05
CA VAL A 92 2.94 -1.16 11.93
C VAL A 92 1.64 -1.54 11.22
N ALA A 93 1.40 -2.83 10.98
CA ALA A 93 0.16 -3.30 10.35
C ALA A 93 -1.08 -2.95 11.20
N ASN A 94 -1.00 -3.10 12.53
CA ASN A 94 -2.06 -2.71 13.45
C ASN A 94 -2.30 -1.18 13.43
N ALA A 95 -1.23 -0.39 13.39
CA ALA A 95 -1.33 1.07 13.32
C ALA A 95 -1.89 1.58 11.99
N ALA A 96 -1.64 0.86 10.89
CA ALA A 96 -2.13 1.20 9.55
C ALA A 96 -3.56 0.73 9.29
N ALA A 97 -4.04 -0.33 9.97
CA ALA A 97 -5.37 -0.89 9.76
C ALA A 97 -6.53 0.14 9.81
N PRO A 98 -6.56 1.12 10.73
CA PRO A 98 -7.59 2.15 10.76
C PRO A 98 -7.60 3.05 9.53
N LEU A 99 -6.46 3.27 8.87
CA LEU A 99 -6.39 4.05 7.63
C LEU A 99 -7.13 3.32 6.50
N PHE A 100 -6.93 2.01 6.38
CA PHE A 100 -7.64 1.21 5.40
C PHE A 100 -9.15 1.16 5.66
N VAL A 101 -9.59 1.16 6.93
CA VAL A 101 -11.02 1.27 7.25
C VAL A 101 -11.55 2.66 6.92
N LYS A 102 -10.80 3.72 7.24
CA LYS A 102 -11.21 5.12 7.00
C LYS A 102 -11.38 5.42 5.51
N TYR A 103 -10.49 4.91 4.67
CA TYR A 103 -10.50 5.14 3.24
C TYR A 103 -11.07 3.96 2.45
N ASN A 104 -11.73 3.00 3.11
CA ASN A 104 -12.34 1.83 2.49
C ASN A 104 -11.40 1.02 1.57
N GLY A 105 -10.12 0.97 1.94
CA GLY A 105 -9.06 0.34 1.15
C GLY A 105 -8.46 1.23 0.04
N GLU A 106 -9.03 2.40 -0.21
CA GLU A 106 -8.53 3.36 -1.19
C GLU A 106 -7.39 4.22 -0.64
N LEU A 107 -6.66 4.86 -1.55
CA LEU A 107 -5.62 5.81 -1.18
C LEU A 107 -6.28 7.08 -0.62
N PRO A 108 -5.69 7.71 0.41
CA PRO A 108 -6.15 9.01 0.88
C PRO A 108 -6.19 10.04 -0.27
N PRO A 109 -7.12 11.01 -0.27
CA PRO A 109 -7.26 11.97 -1.38
C PRO A 109 -5.97 12.71 -1.74
N TRP A 110 -5.19 13.11 -0.73
CA TRP A 110 -3.89 13.78 -0.91
C TRP A 110 -2.84 12.92 -1.62
N LEU A 111 -3.00 11.59 -1.60
CA LEU A 111 -2.11 10.64 -2.25
C LEU A 111 -2.71 10.12 -3.57
N ALA A 112 -4.03 10.06 -3.67
CA ALA A 112 -4.75 9.64 -4.86
C ALA A 112 -4.42 10.51 -6.07
N GLU A 113 -4.21 11.82 -5.87
CA GLU A 113 -3.77 12.75 -6.92
C GLU A 113 -2.41 12.37 -7.53
N TYR A 114 -1.56 11.65 -6.80
CA TYR A 114 -0.21 11.26 -7.23
C TYR A 114 -0.11 9.81 -7.70
N LYS A 115 -1.24 9.13 -7.89
CA LYS A 115 -1.27 7.69 -8.20
C LYS A 115 -0.48 7.37 -9.47
N GLU A 116 -0.64 8.18 -10.52
CA GLU A 116 0.03 7.97 -11.81
C GLU A 116 1.52 8.29 -11.73
N GLU A 117 1.90 9.32 -10.97
CA GLU A 117 3.29 9.70 -10.72
C GLU A 117 4.01 8.61 -9.94
N LEU A 118 3.39 8.04 -8.91
CA LEU A 118 3.94 6.92 -8.14
C LEU A 118 4.07 5.67 -9.00
N ALA A 119 3.09 5.37 -9.84
CA ALA A 119 3.15 4.26 -10.78
C ALA A 119 4.29 4.44 -11.79
N PHE A 120 4.43 5.64 -12.35
CA PHE A 120 5.53 5.98 -13.25
C PHE A 120 6.88 5.83 -12.55
N VAL A 121 7.05 6.39 -11.36
CA VAL A 121 8.30 6.29 -10.58
C VAL A 121 8.63 4.84 -10.27
N ALA A 122 7.64 4.01 -9.91
CA ALA A 122 7.85 2.59 -9.67
C ALA A 122 8.35 1.85 -10.93
N VAL A 123 7.69 2.06 -12.07
CA VAL A 123 8.07 1.41 -13.35
C VAL A 123 9.42 1.91 -13.84
N ALA A 124 9.63 3.23 -13.89
CA ALA A 124 10.88 3.85 -14.32
C ALA A 124 12.04 3.46 -13.39
N GLY A 125 11.82 3.44 -12.07
CA GLY A 125 12.80 3.00 -11.09
C GLY A 125 13.18 1.53 -11.25
N SER A 126 12.20 0.65 -11.45
CA SER A 126 12.43 -0.78 -11.73
C SER A 126 13.24 -0.99 -13.01
N LEU A 127 12.89 -0.29 -14.10
CA LEU A 127 13.63 -0.36 -15.36
C LEU A 127 15.07 0.15 -15.21
N GLY A 128 15.27 1.28 -14.51
CA GLY A 128 16.61 1.82 -14.24
C GLY A 128 17.47 0.85 -13.44
N PHE A 129 16.91 0.24 -12.40
CA PHE A 129 17.63 -0.74 -11.58
C PHE A 129 18.01 -2.00 -12.35
N THR A 130 17.06 -2.60 -13.07
CA THR A 130 17.31 -3.81 -13.87
C THR A 130 18.38 -3.56 -14.93
N SER A 131 18.39 -2.37 -15.54
CA SER A 131 19.43 -1.95 -16.48
C SER A 131 20.82 -1.92 -15.84
N VAL A 132 20.96 -1.36 -14.63
CA VAL A 132 22.25 -1.34 -13.90
C VAL A 132 22.73 -2.76 -13.55
N GLN A 133 21.82 -3.64 -13.13
CA GLN A 133 22.13 -5.04 -12.83
C GLN A 133 22.60 -5.79 -14.09
N GLN A 134 21.93 -5.60 -15.23
CA GLN A 134 22.33 -6.19 -16.51
C GLN A 134 23.73 -5.71 -16.94
N ILE A 135 24.01 -4.41 -16.81
CA ILE A 135 25.34 -3.86 -17.13
C ILE A 135 26.41 -4.48 -16.23
N LYS A 136 26.16 -4.63 -14.93
CA LYS A 136 27.11 -5.28 -14.01
C LYS A 136 27.34 -6.75 -14.37
N ALA A 137 26.29 -7.47 -14.75
CA ALA A 137 26.39 -8.86 -15.17
C ALA A 137 27.22 -9.01 -16.46
N LEU A 138 26.96 -8.16 -17.46
CA LEU A 138 27.75 -8.12 -18.70
C LEU A 138 29.23 -7.83 -18.41
N LYS A 139 29.53 -6.81 -17.60
CA LYS A 139 30.92 -6.50 -17.19
C LYS A 139 31.59 -7.61 -16.37
N ALA A 140 30.82 -8.44 -15.67
CA ALA A 140 31.36 -9.61 -14.96
C ALA A 140 31.66 -10.75 -15.95
N PHE A 141 30.77 -10.98 -16.91
CA PHE A 141 30.96 -11.96 -17.98
C PHE A 141 32.18 -11.63 -18.85
N ASP A 142 32.34 -10.38 -19.25
CA ASP A 142 33.49 -9.93 -20.05
C ASP A 142 34.81 -10.17 -19.31
N ARG A 143 34.87 -9.84 -18.01
CA ARG A 143 36.04 -10.11 -17.17
C ARG A 143 36.35 -11.60 -16.99
N ALA A 144 35.32 -12.43 -16.85
CA ALA A 144 35.51 -13.87 -16.74
C ALA A 144 36.12 -14.43 -18.03
N LYS A 145 35.66 -13.96 -19.19
CA LYS A 145 36.19 -14.36 -20.50
C LYS A 145 37.64 -13.89 -20.73
N GLU A 146 38.00 -12.69 -20.27
CA GLU A 146 39.40 -12.23 -20.30
C GLU A 146 40.33 -13.09 -19.43
N ILE A 147 39.89 -13.48 -18.23
CA ILE A 147 40.67 -14.36 -17.35
C ILE A 147 40.84 -15.76 -17.98
N GLU A 148 39.77 -16.32 -18.54
CA GLU A 148 39.80 -17.64 -19.20
C GLU A 148 40.72 -17.64 -20.43
N GLN A 149 40.76 -16.53 -21.20
CA GLN A 149 41.71 -16.38 -22.30
C GLN A 149 43.16 -16.29 -21.83
N MET A 150 43.44 -15.50 -20.79
CA MET A 150 44.79 -15.41 -20.21
C MET A 150 45.28 -16.72 -19.58
N GLU A 151 44.39 -17.55 -19.04
CA GLU A 151 44.72 -18.86 -18.48
C GLU A 151 44.93 -19.93 -19.56
N SER A 152 44.37 -19.74 -20.76
CA SER A 152 44.55 -20.62 -21.92
C SER A 152 45.77 -20.32 -22.80
N GLU A 153 46.39 -19.14 -22.67
CA GLU A 153 47.59 -18.74 -23.43
C GLU A 153 48.98 -19.10 -22.84
N PRO A 154 49.19 -19.58 -21.59
CA PRO A 154 50.54 -19.84 -21.09
C PRO A 154 51.13 -21.19 -21.51
N GLU A 155 50.36 -22.12 -22.09
CA GLU A 155 50.87 -23.45 -22.49
C GLU A 155 51.45 -23.54 -23.92
N ALA A 156 51.39 -22.49 -24.73
CA ALA A 156 51.85 -22.56 -26.14
C ALA A 156 53.30 -22.10 -26.39
N THR A 157 54.04 -21.69 -25.35
CA THR A 157 55.37 -21.05 -25.55
C THR A 157 56.56 -21.79 -24.94
N GLU A 158 56.37 -22.98 -24.32
CA GLU A 158 57.47 -23.70 -23.65
C GLU A 158 58.01 -24.94 -24.41
N GLU A 159 57.53 -25.28 -25.63
CA GLU A 159 58.06 -26.40 -26.43
C GLU A 159 58.86 -25.99 -27.69
N ALA A 160 59.55 -24.84 -27.66
CA ALA A 160 60.42 -24.44 -28.78
C ALA A 160 61.75 -23.81 -28.32
N GLN A 161 62.56 -24.57 -27.57
CA GLN A 161 64.01 -24.33 -27.43
C GLN A 161 64.80 -25.63 -27.41
#